data_AF-A0A7R8UY45-F1
#
_entry.id   AF-A0A7R8UY45-F1
#
_cell.length_a   1.000
_cell.length_b   1.000
_cell.length_c   1.000
_cell.angle_alpha   90.00
_cell.angle_beta   90.00
_cell.angle_gamma   90.00
#
_symmetry.space_group_name_H-M   'P 1'
#
loop_
_entity.id
_entity.type
_entity.pdbx_description
1 polymer ?
#
loop_
_entity_poly.entity_id
_entity_poly.type
_entity_poly.pdbx_seq_one_letter_code
_entity_poly.pdbx_strand_id
1 'polypeptide(L)'
;MAMNFSRALCSRGVFSQISAFRTANQFPGVRCITMKIVQKPVEPDETPDERNMRLNRELSPHLSIYKPQLTTVLSISHRITGMMLTGYVSVFGLGALVLPHDFSHYITMIEGLQLSSASLVVLKMILAFPASYHLCNGVRHLLWDSGKMLKLKEVYSSGYAMLGASVGLTVLLALL
;
A
#
# COMPACT_ATOMS: atom_id res chain seq x y z
N MET A 1 19.57 -38.42 -27.71
CA MET A 1 20.10 -39.79 -27.81
C MET A 1 21.45 -39.91 -27.08
N ALA A 2 21.50 -39.60 -25.78
CA ALA A 2 22.74 -39.67 -24.98
C ALA A 2 22.52 -40.05 -23.49
N MET A 3 21.27 -40.19 -23.03
CA MET A 3 20.96 -40.40 -21.60
C MET A 3 20.62 -41.85 -21.22
N ASN A 4 20.66 -42.79 -22.17
CA ASN A 4 20.32 -44.20 -21.90
C ASN A 4 21.54 -45.10 -21.58
N PHE A 5 22.77 -44.58 -21.64
CA PHE A 5 23.98 -45.38 -21.43
C PHE A 5 24.43 -45.46 -19.95
N SER A 6 24.03 -44.48 -19.12
CA SER A 6 24.41 -44.46 -17.68
C SER A 6 23.61 -45.44 -16.81
N ARG A 7 22.47 -45.97 -17.30
CA ARG A 7 21.66 -46.95 -16.56
C ARG A 7 22.16 -48.40 -16.70
N ALA A 8 23.00 -48.69 -17.69
CA ALA A 8 23.48 -50.06 -17.96
C ALA A 8 24.73 -50.45 -17.15
N LEU A 9 25.46 -49.50 -16.57
CA LEU A 9 26.69 -49.77 -15.82
C LEU A 9 26.45 -49.99 -14.31
N CYS A 10 25.24 -49.74 -13.81
CA CYS A 10 24.87 -49.93 -12.40
C CYS A 10 24.14 -51.26 -12.12
N SER A 11 24.08 -52.20 -13.09
CA SER A 11 23.44 -53.52 -12.89
C SER A 11 24.41 -54.71 -12.83
N ARG A 12 25.73 -54.47 -12.89
CA ARG A 12 26.74 -55.53 -12.79
C ARG A 12 27.53 -55.43 -11.49
N GLY A 13 26.95 -55.98 -10.42
CA GLY A 13 27.62 -56.71 -9.34
C GLY A 13 29.05 -56.33 -8.93
N VAL A 14 29.29 -55.10 -8.47
CA VAL A 14 30.51 -54.72 -7.72
C VAL A 14 30.15 -54.21 -6.32
N PHE A 15 29.32 -54.98 -5.60
CA PHE A 15 28.96 -54.69 -4.19
C PHE A 15 29.12 -55.93 -3.30
N SER A 16 30.06 -56.82 -3.62
CA SER A 16 30.36 -58.02 -2.83
C SER A 16 31.62 -57.90 -1.94
N GLN A 17 32.26 -56.73 -1.85
CA GLN A 17 33.56 -56.60 -1.16
C GLN A 17 33.64 -55.48 -0.10
N ILE A 18 32.50 -55.06 0.45
CA ILE A 18 32.48 -54.14 1.62
C ILE A 18 31.71 -54.80 2.76
N SER A 19 32.19 -55.96 3.20
CA SER A 19 31.77 -56.62 4.43
C SER A 19 32.97 -56.80 5.36
N ALA A 20 33.73 -55.73 5.61
CA ALA A 20 34.87 -55.79 6.54
C ALA A 20 35.22 -54.39 7.10
N PHE A 21 34.25 -53.72 7.73
CA PHE A 21 34.56 -52.67 8.70
C PHE A 21 33.51 -52.71 9.81
N ARG A 22 33.50 -53.83 10.53
CA ARG A 22 32.73 -54.01 11.76
C ARG A 22 33.70 -54.42 12.85
N THR A 23 34.45 -53.46 13.39
CA THR A 23 35.02 -53.53 14.76
C THR A 23 35.75 -52.23 15.11
N ALA A 24 35.49 -51.77 16.34
CA ALA A 24 36.30 -50.89 17.16
C ALA A 24 36.42 -49.40 16.75
N ASN A 25 35.49 -48.59 17.26
CA ASN A 25 35.84 -47.40 18.07
C ASN A 25 34.58 -46.82 18.71
N GLN A 26 34.22 -47.36 19.87
CA GLN A 26 33.23 -46.77 20.76
C GLN A 26 33.98 -45.82 21.70
N PHE A 27 34.14 -44.56 21.28
CA PHE A 27 34.70 -43.51 22.14
C PHE A 27 33.82 -43.35 23.39
N PRO A 28 34.36 -43.55 24.61
CA PRO A 28 33.57 -43.43 25.83
C PRO A 28 33.26 -41.95 26.08
N GLY A 29 32.00 -41.56 25.85
CA GLY A 29 31.51 -40.21 26.14
C GLY A 29 30.75 -39.53 25.00
N VAL A 30 30.84 -40.04 23.76
CA VAL A 30 30.11 -39.46 22.63
C VAL A 30 28.79 -40.21 22.44
N ARG A 31 27.69 -39.61 22.94
CA ARG A 31 26.34 -40.09 22.60
C ARG A 31 26.05 -39.73 21.14
N CYS A 32 26.07 -40.71 20.24
CA CYS A 32 25.51 -40.54 18.90
C CYS A 32 24.01 -40.22 19.03
N ILE A 33 23.64 -38.97 18.76
CA ILE A 33 22.24 -38.57 18.62
C ILE A 33 21.79 -39.03 17.23
N THR A 34 21.07 -40.15 17.17
CA THR A 34 20.41 -40.57 15.93
C THR A 34 19.18 -39.68 15.73
N MET A 35 19.28 -38.74 14.78
CA MET A 35 18.13 -37.96 14.36
C MET A 35 17.11 -38.89 13.68
N LYS A 36 15.90 -38.98 14.24
CA LYS A 36 14.80 -39.67 13.57
C LYS A 36 14.29 -38.77 12.46
N ILE A 37 14.43 -39.22 11.21
CA ILE A 37 13.78 -38.56 10.08
C ILE A 37 12.28 -38.77 10.25
N VAL A 38 11.56 -37.73 10.67
CA VAL A 38 10.09 -37.70 10.71
C VAL A 38 9.63 -37.17 9.36
N GLN A 39 8.91 -37.99 8.60
CA GLN A 39 8.23 -37.54 7.39
C GLN A 39 7.17 -36.51 7.78
N LYS A 40 7.19 -35.33 7.17
CA LYS A 40 6.14 -34.33 7.35
C LYS A 40 4.82 -34.95 6.87
N PRO A 41 3.73 -34.87 7.64
CA PRO A 41 2.41 -35.25 7.16
C PRO A 41 2.10 -34.54 5.84
N VAL A 42 1.36 -35.22 4.96
CA VAL A 42 0.83 -34.58 3.74
C VAL A 42 -0.15 -33.52 4.21
N GLU A 43 0.27 -32.25 4.14
CA GLU A 43 -0.61 -31.12 4.40
C GLU A 43 -1.69 -31.10 3.31
N PRO A 44 -2.92 -30.65 3.62
CA PRO A 44 -3.88 -30.31 2.60
C PRO A 44 -3.27 -29.34 1.59
N ASP A 45 -3.62 -29.48 0.32
CA ASP A 45 -3.32 -28.47 -0.71
C ASP A 45 -4.24 -27.25 -0.48
N GLU A 46 -3.90 -26.47 0.54
CA GLU A 46 -4.62 -25.26 0.96
C GLU A 46 -3.69 -24.04 0.93
N THR A 47 -4.24 -22.91 0.54
CA THR A 47 -3.53 -21.62 0.60
C THR A 47 -3.32 -21.19 2.07
N PRO A 48 -2.31 -20.34 2.36
CA PRO A 48 -2.10 -19.82 3.71
C PRO A 48 -3.34 -19.13 4.29
N ASP A 49 -4.13 -18.46 3.46
CA ASP A 49 -5.33 -17.74 3.89
C ASP A 49 -6.46 -18.71 4.26
N GLU A 50 -6.71 -19.74 3.44
CA GLU A 50 -7.66 -20.81 3.75
C GLU A 50 -7.28 -21.52 5.05
N ARG A 51 -5.98 -21.78 5.26
CA ARG A 51 -5.46 -22.33 6.51
C ARG A 51 -5.76 -21.42 7.70
N ASN A 52 -5.57 -20.11 7.56
CA ASN A 52 -5.82 -19.14 8.63
C ASN A 52 -7.31 -19.03 8.97
N MET A 53 -8.18 -19.05 7.95
CA MET A 53 -9.63 -19.07 8.12
C MET A 53 -10.09 -20.37 8.80
N ARG A 54 -9.61 -21.53 8.34
CA ARG A 54 -9.92 -22.86 8.93
C ARG A 54 -9.48 -22.95 10.39
N LEU A 55 -8.33 -22.36 10.72
CA LEU A 55 -7.79 -22.35 12.08
C LEU A 55 -8.35 -21.22 12.96
N ASN A 56 -9.26 -20.38 12.44
CA ASN A 56 -9.81 -19.20 13.13
C ASN A 56 -8.71 -18.31 13.75
N ARG A 57 -7.64 -18.06 12.99
CA ARG A 57 -6.56 -17.18 13.45
C ARG A 57 -7.01 -15.74 13.37
N GLU A 58 -6.95 -15.05 14.50
CA GLU A 58 -7.29 -13.63 14.59
C GLU A 58 -6.25 -12.77 13.86
N LEU A 59 -6.71 -11.67 13.27
CA LEU A 59 -5.85 -10.67 12.66
C LEU A 59 -5.24 -9.80 13.76
N SER A 60 -3.92 -9.59 13.71
CA SER A 60 -3.27 -8.67 14.63
C SER A 60 -3.81 -7.23 14.46
N PRO A 61 -3.91 -6.46 15.56
CA PRO A 61 -4.28 -5.05 15.45
C PRO A 61 -3.22 -4.31 14.63
N HIS A 62 -3.67 -3.46 13.71
CA HIS A 62 -2.79 -2.74 12.78
C HIS A 62 -3.06 -1.23 12.85
N LEU A 63 -4.18 -0.73 12.31
CA LEU A 63 -4.47 0.71 12.34
C LEU A 63 -4.71 1.27 13.74
N SER A 64 -5.25 0.47 14.65
CA SER A 64 -5.57 0.90 16.03
C SER A 64 -4.34 1.13 16.90
N ILE A 65 -3.22 0.48 16.60
CA ILE A 65 -1.99 0.56 17.40
C ILE A 65 -0.84 1.27 16.66
N TYR A 66 -1.00 1.55 15.36
CA TYR A 66 0.04 2.18 14.56
C TYR A 66 0.15 3.68 14.86
N LYS A 67 1.38 4.17 15.08
CA LYS A 67 1.62 5.59 15.34
C LYS A 67 1.37 6.44 14.09
N PRO A 68 0.48 7.45 14.12
CA PRO A 68 0.28 8.36 13.00
C PRO A 68 1.57 9.09 12.62
N GLN A 69 1.91 9.04 11.34
CA GLN A 69 3.10 9.67 10.76
C GLN A 69 2.64 10.70 9.72
N LEU A 70 3.44 11.75 9.51
CA LEU A 70 3.15 12.78 8.52
C LEU A 70 2.90 12.15 7.13
N THR A 71 3.71 11.18 6.73
CA THR A 71 3.58 10.48 5.44
C THR A 71 2.26 9.72 5.31
N THR A 72 1.82 9.01 6.36
CA THR A 72 0.55 8.28 6.37
C THR A 72 -0.63 9.24 6.25
N VAL A 73 -0.61 10.33 7.04
CA VAL A 73 -1.66 11.35 7.01
C VAL A 73 -1.73 12.00 5.63
N LEU A 74 -0.58 12.41 5.07
CA LEU A 74 -0.55 13.06 3.75
C LEU A 74 -1.07 12.14 2.64
N SER A 75 -0.76 10.84 2.70
CA SER A 75 -1.24 9.86 1.73
C SER A 75 -2.76 9.65 1.82
N ILE A 76 -3.31 9.50 3.03
CA ILE A 76 -4.77 9.36 3.25
C ILE A 76 -5.48 10.63 2.77
N SER A 77 -4.98 11.81 3.17
CA SER A 77 -5.54 13.08 2.75
C SER A 77 -5.53 13.24 1.23
N HIS A 78 -4.52 12.74 0.52
CA HIS A 78 -4.47 12.80 -0.95
C HIS A 78 -5.59 11.98 -1.60
N ARG A 79 -5.90 10.81 -1.03
CA ARG A 79 -7.04 9.99 -1.48
C ARG A 79 -8.36 10.69 -1.21
N ILE A 80 -8.52 11.25 -0.01
CA ILE A 80 -9.75 11.97 0.37
C ILE A 80 -9.96 13.19 -0.53
N THR A 81 -8.96 14.03 -0.74
CA THR A 81 -9.10 15.20 -1.62
C THR A 81 -9.34 14.79 -3.07
N GLY A 82 -8.76 13.68 -3.53
CA GLY A 82 -9.06 13.11 -4.84
C GLY A 82 -10.53 12.71 -4.98
N MET A 83 -11.07 11.98 -3.99
CA MET A 83 -12.50 11.63 -3.95
C MET A 83 -13.40 12.86 -3.90
N MET A 84 -13.03 13.89 -3.12
CA MET A 84 -13.77 15.16 -3.08
C MET A 84 -13.80 15.84 -4.44
N LEU A 85 -12.65 15.94 -5.13
CA LEU A 85 -12.57 16.55 -6.45
C LEU A 85 -13.35 15.79 -7.52
N THR A 86 -13.26 14.45 -7.51
CA THR A 86 -14.12 13.61 -8.36
C THR A 86 -15.58 13.88 -8.04
N GLY A 87 -15.96 13.92 -6.75
CA GLY A 87 -17.30 14.26 -6.31
C GLY A 87 -17.77 15.62 -6.83
N TYR A 88 -16.93 16.65 -6.75
CA TYR A 88 -17.25 17.98 -7.27
C TYR A 88 -17.55 17.91 -8.77
N VAL A 89 -16.63 17.36 -9.57
CA VAL A 89 -16.80 17.26 -11.02
C VAL A 89 -18.02 16.42 -11.38
N SER A 90 -18.27 15.31 -10.69
CA SER A 90 -19.44 14.47 -10.92
C SER A 90 -20.75 15.18 -10.57
N VAL A 91 -20.83 15.87 -9.42
CA VAL A 91 -22.04 16.60 -9.01
C VAL A 91 -22.31 17.78 -9.94
N PHE A 92 -21.30 18.57 -10.29
CA PHE A 92 -21.48 19.69 -11.22
C PHE A 92 -21.81 19.19 -12.64
N GLY A 93 -21.14 18.13 -13.12
CA GLY A 93 -21.39 17.54 -14.43
C GLY A 93 -22.79 16.95 -14.56
N LEU A 94 -23.24 16.17 -13.56
CA LEU A 94 -24.59 15.63 -13.54
C LEU A 94 -25.64 16.73 -13.33
N GLY A 95 -25.36 17.69 -12.46
CA GLY A 95 -26.21 18.85 -12.24
C GLY A 95 -26.46 19.62 -13.54
N ALA A 96 -25.43 19.86 -14.34
CA ALA A 96 -25.55 20.52 -15.64
C ALA A 96 -26.41 19.76 -16.65
N LEU A 97 -26.54 18.44 -16.52
CA LEU A 97 -27.35 17.60 -17.42
C LEU A 97 -28.80 17.45 -16.96
N VAL A 98 -29.05 17.45 -15.64
CA VAL A 98 -30.36 17.09 -15.07
C VAL A 98 -31.14 18.31 -14.60
N LEU A 99 -30.47 19.40 -14.22
CA LEU A 99 -31.13 20.58 -13.69
C LEU A 99 -31.84 21.39 -14.81
N PRO A 100 -33.02 21.97 -14.52
CA PRO A 100 -33.85 22.63 -15.53
C PRO A 100 -33.39 24.05 -15.89
N HIS A 101 -32.52 24.64 -15.06
CA HIS A 101 -32.05 26.02 -15.22
C HIS A 101 -30.57 26.07 -15.54
N ASP A 102 -30.14 27.20 -16.08
CA ASP A 102 -28.75 27.46 -16.40
C ASP A 102 -27.96 27.88 -15.15
N PHE A 103 -26.63 27.97 -15.29
CA PHE A 103 -25.76 28.29 -14.17
C PHE A 103 -26.03 29.68 -13.57
N SER A 104 -26.45 30.66 -14.37
CA SER A 104 -26.69 32.03 -13.89
C SER A 104 -27.86 32.13 -12.91
N HIS A 105 -28.88 31.30 -13.09
CA HIS A 105 -30.00 31.19 -12.16
C HIS A 105 -29.53 30.77 -10.76
N TYR A 106 -28.68 29.74 -10.69
CA TYR A 106 -28.16 29.24 -9.42
C TYR A 106 -27.19 30.21 -8.74
N ILE A 107 -26.40 30.98 -9.52
CA ILE A 107 -25.58 32.08 -8.96
C ILE A 107 -26.48 33.12 -8.30
N THR A 108 -27.49 33.62 -9.03
CA THR A 108 -28.44 34.63 -8.52
C THR A 108 -29.14 34.14 -7.25
N MET A 109 -29.50 32.86 -7.20
CA MET A 109 -30.09 32.24 -6.01
C MET A 109 -29.13 32.27 -4.80
N ILE A 110 -27.84 31.99 -5.01
CA ILE A 110 -26.82 32.06 -3.95
C ILE A 110 -26.58 33.51 -3.51
N GLU A 111 -26.54 34.46 -4.45
CA GLU A 111 -26.42 35.89 -4.15
C GLU A 111 -27.62 36.38 -3.32
N GLY A 112 -28.81 35.87 -3.61
CA GLY A 112 -30.04 36.13 -2.85
C GLY A 112 -30.02 35.65 -1.39
N LEU A 113 -29.10 34.74 -1.03
CA LEU A 113 -28.89 34.32 0.37
C LEU A 113 -28.18 35.39 1.21
N GLN A 114 -27.66 36.45 0.58
CA GLN A 114 -27.01 37.59 1.25
C GLN A 114 -25.93 37.16 2.25
N LEU A 115 -25.12 36.15 1.88
CA LEU A 115 -24.05 35.65 2.73
C LEU A 115 -23.02 36.76 2.99
N SER A 116 -22.52 36.81 4.24
CA SER A 116 -21.46 37.76 4.59
C SER A 116 -20.20 37.50 3.76
N SER A 117 -19.40 38.54 3.52
CA SER A 117 -18.13 38.42 2.79
C SER A 117 -17.19 37.40 3.44
N ALA A 118 -17.21 37.29 4.77
CA ALA A 118 -16.44 36.29 5.50
C ALA A 118 -16.93 34.86 5.20
N SER A 119 -18.24 34.64 5.19
CA SER A 119 -18.85 33.34 4.84
C SER A 119 -18.50 32.91 3.42
N LEU A 120 -18.50 33.85 2.46
CA LEU A 120 -18.11 33.58 1.08
C LEU A 120 -16.64 33.18 0.96
N VAL A 121 -15.74 33.87 1.67
CA VAL A 121 -14.31 33.50 1.69
C VAL A 121 -14.12 32.10 2.26
N VAL A 122 -14.82 31.75 3.35
CA VAL A 122 -14.76 30.40 3.93
C VAL A 122 -15.26 29.34 2.94
N LEU A 123 -16.37 29.61 2.23
CA LEU A 123 -16.88 28.70 1.21
C LEU A 123 -15.88 28.51 0.07
N LYS A 124 -15.26 29.59 -0.41
CA LYS A 124 -14.18 29.53 -1.42
C LYS A 124 -13.01 28.69 -0.91
N MET A 125 -12.58 28.87 0.35
CA MET A 125 -11.49 28.09 0.95
C MET A 125 -11.83 26.58 0.99
N ILE A 126 -13.05 26.21 1.38
CA ILE A 126 -13.50 24.80 1.43
C ILE A 126 -13.45 24.15 0.05
N LEU A 127 -13.85 24.89 -0.99
CA LEU A 127 -13.80 24.40 -2.38
C LEU A 127 -12.36 24.36 -2.93
N ALA A 128 -11.55 25.37 -2.63
CA ALA A 128 -10.19 25.51 -3.17
C ALA A 128 -9.15 24.60 -2.48
N PHE A 129 -9.34 24.26 -1.20
CA PHE A 129 -8.35 23.50 -0.43
C PHE A 129 -8.11 22.09 -0.97
N PRO A 130 -9.13 21.26 -1.25
CA PRO A 130 -8.92 19.94 -1.84
C PRO A 130 -8.18 20.00 -3.18
N ALA A 131 -8.51 20.98 -4.04
CA ALA A 131 -7.84 21.20 -5.32
C ALA A 131 -6.36 21.53 -5.14
N SER A 132 -6.07 22.51 -4.27
CA SER A 132 -4.71 22.98 -4.02
C SER A 132 -3.84 21.90 -3.38
N TYR A 133 -4.35 21.22 -2.36
CA TYR A 133 -3.67 20.12 -1.70
C TYR A 133 -3.43 18.94 -2.65
N HIS A 134 -4.45 18.50 -3.39
CA HIS A 134 -4.34 17.36 -4.29
C HIS A 134 -3.32 17.63 -5.41
N LEU A 135 -3.32 18.85 -5.97
CA LEU A 135 -2.36 19.27 -6.98
C LEU A 135 -0.93 19.27 -6.43
N CYS A 136 -0.67 19.96 -5.32
CA CYS A 136 0.66 20.05 -4.74
C CYS A 136 1.20 18.67 -4.32
N ASN A 137 0.36 17.82 -3.70
CA ASN A 137 0.79 16.47 -3.37
C ASN A 137 0.93 15.58 -4.61
N GLY A 138 0.11 15.77 -5.64
CA GLY A 138 0.21 15.06 -6.91
C GLY A 138 1.55 15.31 -7.59
N VAL A 139 2.01 16.57 -7.63
CA VAL A 139 3.36 16.92 -8.14
C VAL A 139 4.45 16.18 -7.34
N ARG A 140 4.31 16.11 -6.01
CA ARG A 140 5.23 15.35 -5.16
C ARG A 140 5.22 13.85 -5.49
N HIS A 141 4.05 13.25 -5.73
CA HIS A 141 3.95 11.86 -6.16
C HIS A 141 4.62 11.63 -7.53
N LEU A 142 4.42 12.52 -8.50
CA LEU A 142 5.11 12.42 -9.81
C LEU A 142 6.64 12.52 -9.69
N LEU A 143 7.14 13.32 -8.73
CA LEU A 143 8.57 13.36 -8.42
C LEU A 143 9.06 12.02 -7.83
N TRP A 144 8.27 11.38 -6.97
CA TRP A 144 8.57 10.05 -6.44
C TRP A 144 8.54 8.97 -7.53
N ASP A 145 7.57 9.02 -8.44
CA ASP A 145 7.48 8.09 -9.57
C ASP A 145 8.69 8.24 -10.53
N SER A 146 9.28 9.44 -10.58
CA SER A 146 10.54 9.71 -11.28
C SER A 146 11.80 9.27 -10.51
N GLY A 147 11.65 8.61 -9.35
CA GLY A 147 12.76 8.15 -8.52
C GLY A 147 13.45 9.24 -7.68
N LYS A 148 12.85 10.44 -7.54
CA LYS A 148 13.43 11.58 -6.81
C LYS A 148 12.84 11.70 -5.41
N MET A 149 13.56 12.33 -4.47
CA MET A 149 13.07 12.66 -3.11
C MET A 149 12.59 11.47 -2.25
N LEU A 150 13.26 10.32 -2.38
CA LEU A 150 12.90 9.07 -1.70
C LEU A 150 13.65 8.85 -0.38
N LYS A 151 14.64 9.69 -0.04
CA LYS A 151 15.30 9.60 1.28
C LYS A 151 14.37 10.14 2.37
N LEU A 152 14.42 9.55 3.57
CA LEU A 152 13.51 9.93 4.66
C LEU A 152 13.50 11.44 4.95
N LYS A 153 14.66 12.10 4.97
CA LYS A 153 14.76 13.56 5.15
C LYS A 153 14.07 14.34 4.03
N GLU A 154 14.24 13.91 2.78
CA GLU A 154 13.64 14.54 1.60
C GLU A 154 12.12 14.32 1.58
N VAL A 155 11.66 13.13 1.97
CA VAL A 155 10.24 12.81 2.13
C VAL A 155 9.60 13.75 3.16
N TYR A 156 10.19 13.96 4.33
CA TYR A 156 9.61 14.87 5.32
C TYR A 156 9.69 16.34 4.89
N SER A 157 10.84 16.76 4.33
CA SER A 157 11.03 18.14 3.85
C SER A 157 10.04 18.50 2.74
N SER A 158 9.91 17.64 1.72
CA SER A 158 8.93 17.80 0.65
C SER A 158 7.49 17.77 1.16
N GLY A 159 7.21 17.02 2.24
CA GLY A 159 5.91 16.99 2.91
C GLY A 159 5.53 18.32 3.56
N TYR A 160 6.44 18.98 4.26
CA TYR A 160 6.17 20.31 4.81
C TYR A 160 6.11 21.38 3.71
N ALA A 161 6.97 21.29 2.69
CA ALA A 161 6.98 22.22 1.57
C ALA A 161 5.66 22.18 0.78
N MET A 162 5.14 21.00 0.45
CA MET A 162 3.85 20.87 -0.24
C MET A 162 2.68 21.37 0.62
N LEU A 163 2.74 21.20 1.95
CA LEU A 163 1.69 21.68 2.85
C LEU A 163 1.63 23.21 2.82
N GLY A 164 2.79 23.86 2.98
CA GLY A 164 2.90 25.32 2.89
C GLY A 164 2.41 25.84 1.53
N ALA A 165 2.84 25.20 0.44
CA ALA A 165 2.40 25.56 -0.92
C ALA A 165 0.87 25.40 -1.09
N SER A 166 0.28 24.32 -0.57
CA SER A 166 -1.15 24.08 -0.67
C SER A 166 -1.98 25.12 0.09
N VAL A 167 -1.57 25.50 1.30
CA VAL A 167 -2.24 26.53 2.10
C VAL A 167 -2.11 27.89 1.42
N GLY A 168 -0.91 28.25 0.95
CA GLY A 168 -0.68 29.51 0.23
C GLY A 168 -1.53 29.60 -1.04
N LEU A 169 -1.60 28.54 -1.83
CA LEU A 169 -2.43 28.48 -3.03
C LEU A 169 -3.92 28.56 -2.71
N THR A 170 -4.37 27.91 -1.62
CA THR A 170 -5.77 27.98 -1.18
C THR A 170 -6.17 29.41 -0.81
N VAL A 171 -5.33 30.10 -0.02
CA VAL A 171 -5.58 31.49 0.39
C VAL A 171 -5.60 32.41 -0.83
N LEU A 172 -4.65 32.24 -1.75
CA LEU A 172 -4.62 33.02 -2.99
C LEU A 172 -5.91 32.83 -3.79
N LEU A 173 -6.35 31.58 -4.00
CA LEU A 173 -7.58 31.27 -4.75
C LEU A 173 -8.85 31.77 -4.06
N ALA A 174 -8.88 31.83 -2.73
CA ALA A 174 -10.05 32.32 -2.00
C ALA A 174 -10.16 33.85 -1.99
N LEU A 175 -9.04 34.56 -2.12
CA LEU A 175 -8.98 36.03 -2.16
C LEU A 175 -9.15 36.60 -3.58
N LEU A 176 -8.88 35.80 -4.61
CA LEU A 176 -9.27 36.08 -6.01
C LEU A 176 -10.80 36.06 -6.17
#